data_AF-A0A4R5ETU4-F1
#
_entry.id   AF-A0A4R5ETU4-F1
#
_cell.length_a   1.000
_cell.length_b   1.000
_cell.length_c   1.000
_cell.angle_alpha   90.00
_cell.angle_beta   90.00
_cell.angle_gamma   90.00
#
_symmetry.space_group_name_H-M   'P 1'
#
loop_
_entity.id
_entity.type
_entity.pdbx_description
1 polymer ?
#
loop_
_entity_poly.entity_id
_entity_poly.type
_entity_poly.pdbx_seq_one_letter_code
_entity_poly.pdbx_strand_id
1 'polypeptide(L)'
;MRRVTQGLGGVATALLLAGTVQAQTADTLAAQRAAYDAVRAKTILDLQPFRTTVTAVDEATGLEITLIDLSPKVGAWFLLQTRAGAKQAPVSYHLENPAPGTRQVTLDLNGPALLVDGIRCRPWADEALVKARQTGLGYAPICDGKLYLRNKISGAYTTLEATAEFLRDNVWGGENIVRFVRDNFFKDSQLETGDAVGQIATGPAAGPAPMLTNFESGERPVIATLLDMAIKGGDPRRMAVGAWYPVTGVPGVFASTFQPRYVADAVMQGPGTANRLDGIEARATGYMIGFDMGQFDIGYAVGTDHPSLGWSPRPSWNARPKGLPGPDGVSRPDPLVMLGMVNPEIANKAVATFTAGFKRQHGAFKYGDMAGFNYGHHYGFVEKGVVLSKLWPGLSTLFELTDGSVHMNTWTAADDALLPQIRFARQNGVPILETDPETGMGIPGDRVTKWGPGNWSGSAKAELRTLRAGACMARAQGTRYLIYGYFSTATPSAMARTFQAYGCDYAMLLDMNALEHTYLAVYARQGGQVHVEHLVPGMALIEKKMRDGTILPRFIGFADNRDLFYLTRKEP
;
A
#
# COMPACT_ATOMS: atom_id res chain seq x y z
N MET A 1 -43.83 5.10 67.66
CA MET A 1 -42.70 5.22 68.61
C MET A 1 -41.39 5.09 67.84
N ARG A 2 -40.52 6.13 67.89
CA ARG A 2 -39.05 6.16 67.61
C ARG A 2 -38.59 5.73 66.20
N ARG A 3 -37.63 6.36 65.51
CA ARG A 3 -36.85 7.62 65.57
C ARG A 3 -36.11 7.65 64.22
N VAL A 4 -36.21 8.76 63.49
CA VAL A 4 -35.11 9.56 62.91
C VAL A 4 -33.87 8.82 62.41
N THR A 5 -33.58 8.96 61.11
CA THR A 5 -32.26 9.37 60.61
C THR A 5 -32.41 10.07 59.25
N GLN A 6 -32.17 11.39 59.25
CA GLN A 6 -31.90 12.19 58.07
C GLN A 6 -30.49 11.85 57.57
N GLY A 7 -30.37 11.52 56.28
CA GLY A 7 -29.09 11.47 55.57
C GLY A 7 -29.10 12.53 54.48
N LEU A 8 -28.36 13.61 54.70
CA LEU A 8 -28.03 14.61 53.68
C LEU A 8 -27.18 13.95 52.59
N GLY A 9 -27.80 13.63 51.46
CA GLY A 9 -27.09 13.28 50.23
C GLY A 9 -26.64 14.55 49.53
N GLY A 10 -25.38 14.93 49.71
CA GLY A 10 -24.73 15.97 48.91
C GLY A 10 -24.71 15.57 47.45
N VAL A 11 -25.35 16.36 46.60
CA VAL A 11 -25.22 16.26 45.14
C VAL A 11 -23.85 16.80 44.79
N ALA A 12 -22.89 15.90 44.57
CA ALA A 12 -21.61 16.24 43.96
C ALA A 12 -21.86 16.50 42.47
N THR A 13 -21.94 17.79 42.12
CA THR A 13 -21.95 18.24 40.73
C THR A 13 -20.58 17.95 40.12
N ALA A 14 -20.44 16.80 39.46
CA ALA A 14 -19.28 16.51 38.64
C ALA A 14 -19.32 17.44 37.42
N LEU A 15 -18.56 18.53 37.48
CA LEU A 15 -18.21 19.33 36.30
C LEU A 15 -17.32 18.48 35.39
N LEU A 16 -17.95 17.80 34.44
CA LEU A 16 -17.29 17.29 33.24
C LEU A 16 -16.82 18.50 32.42
N LEU A 17 -15.57 18.91 32.62
CA LEU A 17 -14.84 19.73 31.66
C LEU A 17 -14.46 18.83 30.47
N ALA A 18 -15.47 18.47 29.68
CA ALA A 18 -15.23 17.97 28.33
C ALA A 18 -14.74 19.16 27.50
N GLY A 19 -13.45 19.18 27.19
CA GLY A 19 -12.92 20.04 26.14
C GLY A 19 -13.67 19.69 24.86
N THR A 20 -14.59 20.56 24.44
CA THR A 20 -15.34 20.38 23.22
C THR A 20 -14.38 20.48 22.05
N VAL A 21 -14.01 19.34 21.47
CA VAL A 21 -13.57 19.29 20.07
C VAL A 21 -14.73 19.88 19.29
N GLN A 22 -14.56 21.10 18.77
CA GLN A 22 -15.59 21.76 17.98
C GLN A 22 -15.81 20.88 16.74
N ALA A 23 -16.95 20.20 16.70
CA ALA A 23 -17.36 19.45 15.52
C ALA A 23 -17.38 20.40 14.31
N GLN A 24 -16.87 19.96 13.17
CA GLN A 24 -16.83 20.79 11.98
C GLN A 24 -18.23 21.22 11.59
N THR A 25 -18.40 22.49 11.23
CA THR A 25 -19.67 22.98 10.72
C THR A 25 -19.94 22.40 9.33
N ALA A 26 -21.22 22.25 8.98
CA ALA A 26 -21.63 21.82 7.64
C ALA A 26 -21.05 22.73 6.55
N ASP A 27 -21.01 24.05 6.79
CA ASP A 27 -20.41 25.03 5.88
C ASP A 27 -18.91 24.81 5.68
N THR A 28 -18.18 24.47 6.74
CA THR A 28 -16.75 24.15 6.64
C THR A 28 -16.53 22.93 5.76
N LEU A 29 -17.28 21.85 6.02
CA LEU A 29 -17.20 20.63 5.22
C LEU A 29 -17.57 20.87 3.75
N ALA A 30 -18.61 21.66 3.48
CA ALA A 30 -19.02 22.02 2.13
C ALA A 30 -17.93 22.83 1.39
N ALA A 31 -17.31 23.80 2.06
CA ALA A 31 -16.20 24.59 1.49
C ALA A 31 -14.96 23.72 1.22
N GLN A 32 -14.61 22.82 2.15
CA GLN A 32 -13.50 21.88 1.98
C GLN A 32 -13.77 20.89 0.84
N ARG A 33 -15.01 20.40 0.70
CA ARG A 33 -15.42 19.56 -0.43
C ARG A 33 -15.34 20.31 -1.76
N ALA A 34 -15.81 21.56 -1.81
CA ALA A 34 -15.69 22.39 -3.01
C ALA A 34 -14.22 22.61 -3.41
N ALA A 35 -13.33 22.82 -2.44
CA ALA A 35 -11.89 22.92 -2.70
C ALA A 35 -11.29 21.61 -3.25
N TYR A 36 -11.71 20.47 -2.69
CA TYR A 36 -11.33 19.14 -3.17
C TYR A 36 -11.79 18.93 -4.62
N ASP A 37 -13.03 19.26 -4.97
CA ASP A 37 -13.60 19.04 -6.30
C ASP A 37 -13.14 20.04 -7.37
N ALA A 38 -12.70 21.23 -6.97
CA ALA A 38 -12.29 22.27 -7.91
C ALA A 38 -11.20 21.82 -8.90
N VAL A 39 -11.35 22.20 -10.17
CA VAL A 39 -10.35 21.96 -11.22
C VAL A 39 -9.43 23.17 -11.31
N ARG A 40 -8.48 23.26 -10.38
CA ARG A 40 -7.50 24.36 -10.28
C ARG A 40 -6.20 23.87 -9.65
N ALA A 41 -5.15 24.70 -9.70
CA ALA A 41 -3.98 24.50 -8.88
C ALA A 41 -4.36 24.52 -7.39
N LYS A 42 -3.84 23.56 -6.63
CA LYS A 42 -4.16 23.26 -5.23
C LYS A 42 -2.90 23.13 -4.40
N THR A 43 -3.08 23.23 -3.10
CA THR A 43 -2.17 22.69 -2.10
C THR A 43 -2.60 21.28 -1.72
N ILE A 44 -1.72 20.51 -1.06
CA ILE A 44 -2.09 19.19 -0.54
C ILE A 44 -3.22 19.26 0.50
N LEU A 45 -3.40 20.41 1.16
CA LEU A 45 -4.50 20.64 2.11
C LEU A 45 -5.86 20.77 1.42
N ASP A 46 -5.91 21.32 0.20
CA ASP A 46 -7.14 21.40 -0.58
C ASP A 46 -7.64 20.00 -0.99
N LEU A 47 -6.78 18.97 -0.96
CA LEU A 47 -7.15 17.58 -1.18
C LEU A 47 -7.70 16.87 0.06
N GLN A 48 -7.75 17.53 1.23
CA GLN A 48 -8.25 16.92 2.46
C GLN A 48 -9.65 17.49 2.80
N PRO A 49 -10.75 16.87 2.30
CA PRO A 49 -12.10 17.42 2.44
C PRO A 49 -12.68 17.28 3.86
N PHE A 50 -12.00 16.59 4.77
CA PHE A 50 -12.46 16.31 6.14
C PHE A 50 -11.51 16.83 7.22
N ARG A 51 -10.50 17.63 6.83
CA ARG A 51 -9.46 18.10 7.75
C ARG A 51 -10.03 19.02 8.82
N THR A 52 -9.58 18.91 10.07
CA THR A 52 -9.89 19.91 11.10
C THR A 52 -8.72 20.86 11.29
N THR A 53 -8.98 22.05 11.81
CA THR A 53 -7.94 23.06 12.05
C THR A 53 -8.25 23.80 13.34
N VAL A 54 -7.26 23.86 14.22
CA VAL A 54 -7.34 24.55 15.51
C VAL A 54 -6.13 25.48 15.62
N THR A 55 -6.36 26.73 15.98
CA THR A 55 -5.32 27.76 16.13
C THR A 55 -5.35 28.31 17.54
N ALA A 56 -4.19 28.46 18.15
CA ALA A 56 -3.98 29.09 19.45
C ALA A 56 -2.82 30.10 19.36
N VAL A 57 -2.87 31.16 20.16
CA VAL A 57 -1.81 32.16 20.24
C VAL A 57 -1.21 32.12 21.63
N ASP A 58 0.11 32.03 21.71
CA ASP A 58 0.84 32.20 22.96
C ASP A 58 0.95 33.70 23.25
N GLU A 59 0.18 34.18 24.22
CA GLU A 59 0.14 35.61 24.59
C GLU A 59 1.51 36.13 25.07
N ALA A 60 2.36 35.28 25.65
CA ALA A 60 3.66 35.70 26.17
C ALA A 60 4.68 35.94 25.05
N THR A 61 4.62 35.17 23.97
CA THR A 61 5.59 35.21 22.87
C THR A 61 5.03 35.80 21.58
N GLY A 62 3.70 35.94 21.49
CA GLY A 62 2.99 36.28 20.25
C GLY A 62 3.03 35.18 19.19
N LEU A 63 3.53 33.98 19.53
CA LEU A 63 3.63 32.87 18.62
C LEU A 63 2.24 32.29 18.35
N GLU A 64 1.87 32.20 17.08
CA GLU A 64 0.67 31.48 16.66
C GLU A 64 1.01 30.02 16.34
N ILE A 65 0.23 29.11 16.93
CA ILE A 65 0.32 27.67 16.73
C ILE A 65 -0.97 27.21 16.08
N THR A 66 -0.87 26.58 14.92
CA THR A 66 -2.01 25.94 14.24
C THR A 66 -1.76 24.43 14.13
N LEU A 67 -2.71 23.63 14.60
CA LEU A 67 -2.73 22.18 14.39
C LEU A 67 -3.81 21.83 13.37
N ILE A 68 -3.40 21.18 12.30
CA ILE A 68 -4.30 20.67 11.26
C ILE A 68 -4.28 19.15 11.34
N ASP A 69 -5.39 18.53 11.74
CA ASP A 69 -5.59 17.09 11.58
C ASP A 69 -6.07 16.82 10.16
N LEU A 70 -5.29 16.07 9.40
CA LEU A 70 -5.55 15.83 7.98
C LEU A 70 -6.67 14.83 7.75
N SER A 71 -6.96 13.95 8.72
CA SER A 71 -8.03 12.96 8.66
C SER A 71 -8.50 12.60 10.08
N PRO A 72 -9.42 13.38 10.68
CA PRO A 72 -9.79 13.25 12.10
C PRO A 72 -10.37 11.89 12.50
N LYS A 73 -10.96 11.16 11.56
CA LYS A 73 -11.46 9.80 11.80
C LYS A 73 -10.33 8.78 11.94
N VAL A 74 -9.17 9.04 11.33
CA VAL A 74 -7.97 8.21 11.45
C VAL A 74 -7.05 8.74 12.55
N GLY A 75 -6.83 10.07 12.62
CA GLY A 75 -6.04 10.73 13.66
C GLY A 75 -4.55 10.36 13.63
N ALA A 76 -4.02 10.06 12.45
CA ALA A 76 -2.65 9.59 12.25
C ALA A 76 -1.68 10.72 11.86
N TRP A 77 -2.06 11.60 10.93
CA TRP A 77 -1.17 12.64 10.40
C TRP A 77 -1.68 14.04 10.66
N PHE A 78 -0.77 14.89 11.10
CA PHE A 78 -1.04 16.28 11.45
C PHE A 78 -0.02 17.21 10.79
N LEU A 79 -0.46 18.41 10.42
CA LEU A 79 0.44 19.53 10.21
C LEU A 79 0.40 20.46 11.41
N LEU A 80 1.57 20.61 12.05
CA LEU A 80 1.79 21.64 13.04
C LEU A 80 2.43 22.84 12.35
N GLN A 81 1.81 24.01 12.47
CA GLN A 81 2.30 25.26 11.91
C GLN A 81 2.62 26.24 13.02
N THR A 82 3.79 26.89 12.94
CA THR A 82 4.20 27.95 13.86
C THR A 82 4.43 29.24 13.09
N ARG A 83 3.91 30.36 13.59
CA ARG A 83 4.07 31.69 12.96
C ARG A 83 4.39 32.74 14.03
N ALA A 84 5.58 33.33 13.97
CA ALA A 84 6.06 34.30 14.97
C ALA A 84 5.50 35.73 14.77
N GLY A 85 4.64 35.94 13.77
CA GLY A 85 3.93 37.20 13.57
C GLY A 85 3.11 37.21 12.28
N ALA A 86 2.07 38.04 12.21
CA ALA A 86 1.07 38.02 11.13
C ALA A 86 1.64 38.21 9.71
N LYS A 87 2.80 38.87 9.59
CA LYS A 87 3.49 39.11 8.30
C LYS A 87 4.48 38.00 7.89
N GLN A 88 4.77 37.05 8.78
CA GLN A 88 5.69 35.96 8.49
C GLN A 88 4.94 34.74 7.95
N ALA A 89 5.57 34.02 7.00
CA ALA A 89 5.04 32.76 6.53
C ALA A 89 5.09 31.70 7.66
N PRO A 90 4.06 30.85 7.81
CA PRO A 90 4.09 29.78 8.78
C PRO A 90 5.14 28.73 8.41
N VAL A 91 5.87 28.24 9.42
CA VAL A 91 6.74 27.07 9.29
C VAL A 91 5.90 25.82 9.58
N SER A 92 5.86 24.88 8.63
CA SER A 92 5.06 23.65 8.75
C SER A 92 5.90 22.44 9.15
N TYR A 93 5.39 21.60 10.05
CA TYR A 93 5.99 20.37 10.53
C TYR A 93 4.99 19.22 10.34
N HIS A 94 5.41 18.15 9.67
CA HIS A 94 4.59 16.96 9.48
C HIS A 94 4.75 16.02 10.67
N LEU A 95 3.71 15.90 11.48
CA LEU A 95 3.69 15.05 12.66
C LEU A 95 2.91 13.76 12.39
N GLU A 96 3.38 12.66 12.96
CA GLU A 96 2.70 11.39 12.96
C GLU A 96 2.40 10.91 14.38
N ASN A 97 1.15 10.51 14.59
CA ASN A 97 0.71 9.67 15.68
C ASN A 97 0.90 8.20 15.27
N PRO A 98 1.84 7.46 15.90
CA PRO A 98 2.10 6.06 15.54
C PRO A 98 1.02 5.08 16.01
N ALA A 99 0.10 5.51 16.89
CA ALA A 99 -0.96 4.68 17.46
C ALA A 99 -2.36 5.31 17.24
N PRO A 100 -2.78 5.52 15.97
CA PRO A 100 -4.07 6.09 15.66
C PRO A 100 -5.22 5.24 16.22
N GLY A 101 -6.29 5.88 16.69
CA GLY A 101 -7.45 5.23 17.31
C GLY A 101 -7.32 5.01 18.82
N THR A 102 -6.11 4.79 19.34
CA THR A 102 -5.86 4.66 20.79
C THR A 102 -5.23 5.91 21.39
N ARG A 103 -4.42 6.64 20.62
CA ARG A 103 -3.78 7.88 21.05
C ARG A 103 -4.53 9.09 20.52
N GLN A 104 -4.90 10.00 21.42
CA GLN A 104 -5.54 11.26 21.06
C GLN A 104 -4.52 12.41 21.04
N VAL A 105 -4.62 13.26 20.02
CA VAL A 105 -3.77 14.44 19.84
C VAL A 105 -4.65 15.65 19.59
N THR A 106 -4.58 16.65 20.46
CA THR A 106 -5.32 17.92 20.31
C THR A 106 -4.42 19.11 20.62
N LEU A 107 -4.84 20.32 20.23
CA LEU A 107 -4.17 21.57 20.63
C LEU A 107 -4.94 22.19 21.81
N ASP A 108 -4.25 22.45 22.92
CA ASP A 108 -4.79 23.26 24.01
C ASP A 108 -4.78 24.73 23.62
N LEU A 109 -5.93 25.39 23.78
CA LEU A 109 -6.11 26.81 23.51
C LEU A 109 -5.58 27.69 24.64
N ASN A 110 -5.52 27.17 25.88
CA ASN A 110 -5.12 27.91 27.06
C ASN A 110 -3.65 27.63 27.39
N GLY A 111 -2.76 28.52 26.97
CA GLY A 111 -1.31 28.36 27.14
C GLY A 111 -0.74 27.28 26.21
N PRO A 112 -0.67 27.55 24.89
CA PRO A 112 -0.62 26.54 23.84
C PRO A 112 0.30 25.35 24.13
N ALA A 113 -0.22 24.15 23.91
CA ALA A 113 0.50 22.89 23.98
C ALA A 113 -0.26 21.83 23.16
N LEU A 114 0.46 20.86 22.58
CA LEU A 114 -0.19 19.62 22.17
C LEU A 114 -0.58 18.85 23.42
N LEU A 115 -1.80 18.33 23.46
CA LEU A 115 -2.23 17.35 24.44
C LEU A 115 -2.16 15.99 23.76
N VAL A 116 -1.25 15.13 24.23
CA VAL A 116 -1.11 13.75 23.76
C VAL A 116 -1.56 12.84 24.89
N ASP A 117 -2.75 12.25 24.74
CA ASP A 117 -3.44 11.52 25.81
C ASP A 117 -3.59 12.37 27.09
N GLY A 118 -3.92 13.65 26.92
CA GLY A 118 -4.05 14.64 27.99
C GLY A 118 -2.72 15.17 28.54
N ILE A 119 -1.58 14.63 28.11
CA ILE A 119 -0.26 15.06 28.57
C ILE A 119 0.25 16.19 27.69
N ARG A 120 0.64 17.31 28.32
CA ARG A 120 1.11 18.51 27.63
C ARG A 120 2.48 18.28 26.99
N CYS A 121 2.61 18.68 25.73
CA CYS A 121 3.87 18.72 24.99
C CYS A 121 3.98 20.02 24.19
N ARG A 122 5.13 20.69 24.26
CA ARG A 122 5.42 21.89 23.46
C ARG A 122 6.64 21.63 22.58
N PRO A 123 6.50 20.90 21.46
CA PRO A 123 7.65 20.54 20.63
C PRO A 123 8.30 21.79 19.99
N TRP A 124 7.62 22.93 19.94
CA TRP A 124 8.19 24.21 19.48
C TRP A 124 9.02 24.96 20.54
N ALA A 125 8.97 24.57 21.81
CA ALA A 125 9.83 25.14 22.83
C ALA A 125 11.27 24.60 22.72
N ASP A 126 12.24 25.36 23.25
CA ASP A 126 13.65 24.96 23.41
C ASP A 126 14.33 24.40 22.14
N GLU A 127 13.88 24.88 20.98
CA GLU A 127 14.31 24.45 19.64
C GLU A 127 14.12 22.94 19.37
N ALA A 128 13.24 22.25 20.11
CA ALA A 128 13.11 20.80 20.02
C ALA A 128 12.73 20.32 18.61
N LEU A 129 11.80 21.00 17.92
CA LEU A 129 11.48 20.71 16.52
C LEU A 129 12.66 20.94 15.56
N VAL A 130 13.48 21.96 15.80
CA VAL A 130 14.66 22.25 14.97
C VAL A 130 15.71 21.15 15.16
N LYS A 131 15.98 20.77 16.41
CA LYS A 131 16.88 19.65 16.74
C LYS A 131 16.36 18.33 16.15
N ALA A 132 15.06 18.06 16.25
CA ALA A 132 14.43 16.87 15.67
C ALA A 132 14.62 16.80 14.14
N ARG A 133 14.53 17.94 13.42
CA ARG A 133 14.82 18.01 11.98
C ARG A 133 16.27 17.66 11.62
N GLN A 134 17.20 17.97 12.52
CA GLN A 134 18.64 17.78 12.30
C GLN A 134 19.14 16.37 12.63
N THR A 135 18.29 15.50 13.19
CA THR A 135 18.67 14.13 13.56
C THR A 135 19.03 13.23 12.38
N GLY A 136 18.56 13.56 11.16
CA GLY A 136 18.69 12.70 9.99
C GLY A 136 17.78 11.47 10.00
N LEU A 137 16.96 11.29 11.04
CA LEU A 137 15.98 10.20 11.14
C LEU A 137 14.73 10.55 10.34
N GLY A 138 14.22 9.61 9.52
CA GLY A 138 12.94 9.77 8.83
C GLY A 138 11.77 9.96 9.82
N TYR A 139 11.80 9.23 10.93
CA TYR A 139 10.89 9.38 12.07
C TYR A 139 11.68 9.87 13.29
N ALA A 140 11.69 11.19 13.53
CA ALA A 140 12.37 11.77 14.68
C ALA A 140 11.41 11.85 15.88
N PRO A 141 11.71 11.19 17.02
CA PRO A 141 10.81 11.19 18.17
C PRO A 141 10.70 12.59 18.78
N ILE A 142 9.47 12.97 19.12
CA ILE A 142 9.14 14.18 19.88
C ILE A 142 8.11 13.82 20.96
N CYS A 143 7.86 14.72 21.92
CA CYS A 143 6.88 14.48 22.99
C CYS A 143 7.10 13.14 23.72
N ASP A 144 8.34 12.92 24.17
CA ASP A 144 8.76 11.67 24.83
C ASP A 144 8.52 10.40 24.01
N GLY A 145 8.66 10.52 22.68
CA GLY A 145 8.47 9.40 21.74
C GLY A 145 7.02 9.06 21.43
N LYS A 146 6.05 9.80 21.97
CA LYS A 146 4.62 9.54 21.69
C LYS A 146 4.18 10.01 20.31
N LEU A 147 4.91 10.94 19.71
CA LEU A 147 4.72 11.42 18.35
C LEU A 147 6.05 11.41 17.60
N TYR A 148 5.97 11.37 16.27
CA TYR A 148 7.12 11.53 15.40
C TYR A 148 7.02 12.80 14.56
N LEU A 149 8.12 13.53 14.45
CA LEU A 149 8.33 14.46 13.36
C LEU A 149 8.83 13.66 12.15
N ARG A 150 8.13 13.77 11.02
CA ARG A 150 8.54 13.16 9.76
C ARG A 150 9.52 14.08 9.03
N ASN A 151 10.77 13.64 8.89
CA ASN A 151 11.81 14.38 8.19
C ASN A 151 12.02 13.85 6.79
N LYS A 152 12.20 14.76 5.84
CA LYS A 152 12.54 14.39 4.46
C LYS A 152 13.91 13.72 4.44
N ILE A 153 13.95 12.51 3.90
CA ILE A 153 15.16 11.72 3.67
C ILE A 153 15.14 11.18 2.24
N SER A 154 16.31 10.85 1.70
CA SER A 154 16.40 10.19 0.40
C SER A 154 16.04 8.72 0.54
N GLY A 155 15.13 8.25 -0.30
CA GLY A 155 14.83 6.83 -0.42
C GLY A 155 16.00 6.06 -1.04
N ALA A 156 16.08 4.78 -0.75
CA ALA A 156 16.95 3.88 -1.47
C ALA A 156 16.49 3.71 -2.92
N TYR A 157 17.47 3.61 -3.81
CA TYR A 157 17.32 3.24 -5.21
C TYR A 157 18.22 2.04 -5.46
N THR A 158 17.81 1.10 -6.33
CA THR A 158 18.79 0.16 -6.87
C THR A 158 19.73 0.89 -7.84
N THR A 159 20.97 0.43 -8.01
CA THR A 159 21.95 1.07 -8.90
C THR A 159 21.40 1.23 -10.33
N LEU A 160 20.59 0.27 -10.79
CA LEU A 160 19.93 0.31 -12.10
C LEU A 160 18.79 1.33 -12.15
N GLU A 161 17.97 1.43 -11.11
CA GLU A 161 16.94 2.47 -11.00
C GLU A 161 17.53 3.88 -10.97
N ALA A 162 18.56 4.11 -10.16
CA ALA A 162 19.20 5.42 -10.05
C ALA A 162 19.80 5.88 -11.39
N THR A 163 20.46 4.97 -12.10
CA THR A 163 21.03 5.24 -13.44
C THR A 163 19.93 5.52 -14.46
N ALA A 164 18.84 4.73 -14.44
CA ALA A 164 17.72 4.90 -15.37
C ALA A 164 16.90 6.18 -15.10
N GLU A 165 16.76 6.60 -13.84
CA GLU A 165 16.09 7.87 -13.48
C GLU A 165 16.97 9.08 -13.81
N PHE A 166 18.25 9.07 -13.43
CA PHE A 166 19.17 10.16 -13.74
C PHE A 166 19.21 10.45 -15.26
N LEU A 167 19.36 9.41 -16.07
CA LEU A 167 19.41 9.54 -17.53
C LEU A 167 18.09 10.00 -18.13
N ARG A 168 16.96 9.70 -17.48
CA ARG A 168 15.63 10.11 -17.95
C ARG A 168 15.31 11.57 -17.58
N ASP A 169 15.67 11.98 -16.38
CA ASP A 169 15.34 13.31 -15.85
C ASP A 169 16.29 14.42 -16.34
N ASN A 170 17.53 14.05 -16.72
CA ASN A 170 18.58 15.02 -17.02
C ASN A 170 19.08 15.00 -18.47
N VAL A 171 18.66 14.04 -19.30
CA VAL A 171 19.13 13.90 -20.69
C VAL A 171 17.97 13.96 -21.68
N TRP A 172 18.01 14.96 -22.58
CA TRP A 172 17.04 15.10 -23.66
C TRP A 172 17.14 13.90 -24.63
N GLY A 173 16.07 13.10 -24.73
CA GLY A 173 16.07 11.82 -25.46
C GLY A 173 16.46 10.59 -24.63
N GLY A 174 16.54 10.71 -23.29
CA GLY A 174 16.94 9.65 -22.36
C GLY A 174 16.14 8.33 -22.43
N GLU A 175 14.92 8.33 -22.99
CA GLU A 175 14.13 7.11 -23.22
C GLU A 175 14.85 6.08 -24.12
N ASN A 176 15.65 6.54 -25.10
CA ASN A 176 16.41 5.68 -26.00
C ASN A 176 17.68 5.10 -25.35
N ILE A 177 18.23 5.77 -24.33
CA ILE A 177 19.42 5.32 -23.59
C ILE A 177 19.02 4.36 -22.46
N VAL A 178 17.84 4.55 -21.85
CA VAL A 178 17.27 3.56 -20.92
C VAL A 178 17.05 2.22 -21.62
N ARG A 179 16.65 2.21 -22.90
CA ARG A 179 16.57 0.98 -23.71
C ARG A 179 17.90 0.21 -23.73
N PHE A 180 19.04 0.90 -23.88
CA PHE A 180 20.37 0.28 -23.91
C PHE A 180 20.80 -0.36 -22.58
N VAL A 181 20.62 0.33 -21.44
CA VAL A 181 20.88 -0.26 -20.10
C VAL A 181 20.00 -1.49 -19.87
N ARG A 182 18.78 -1.42 -20.37
CA ARG A 182 17.74 -2.42 -20.16
C ARG A 182 17.93 -3.68 -21.01
N ASP A 183 18.40 -3.54 -22.25
CA ASP A 183 18.65 -4.66 -23.17
C ASP A 183 19.88 -5.51 -22.78
N ASN A 184 20.76 -4.98 -21.91
CA ASN A 184 21.92 -5.69 -21.38
C ASN A 184 21.74 -6.27 -19.96
N PHE A 185 20.77 -5.79 -19.17
CA PHE A 185 20.57 -6.22 -17.78
C PHE A 185 19.23 -6.92 -17.48
N PHE A 186 18.17 -6.71 -18.29
CA PHE A 186 16.87 -7.41 -18.19
C PHE A 186 16.69 -8.45 -19.31
N LYS A 187 17.74 -9.24 -19.61
CA LYS A 187 17.60 -10.44 -20.46
C LYS A 187 16.66 -11.43 -19.75
N ASP A 188 16.04 -12.35 -20.49
CA ASP A 188 15.04 -13.37 -20.11
C ASP A 188 15.45 -14.32 -18.95
N SER A 189 16.05 -13.79 -17.87
CA SER A 189 16.68 -14.52 -16.78
C SER A 189 15.77 -14.73 -15.58
N GLN A 190 14.55 -14.18 -15.60
CA GLN A 190 13.55 -14.38 -14.54
C GLN A 190 12.53 -15.46 -14.89
N LEU A 191 12.55 -16.02 -16.11
CA LEU A 191 11.72 -17.16 -16.47
C LEU A 191 12.17 -18.35 -15.65
N GLU A 192 11.31 -18.79 -14.74
CA GLU A 192 11.51 -20.01 -13.98
C GLU A 192 10.67 -21.11 -14.61
N THR A 193 11.31 -22.23 -14.96
CA THR A 193 10.63 -23.45 -15.39
C THR A 193 11.10 -24.59 -14.53
N GLY A 194 10.17 -25.30 -13.88
CA GLY A 194 10.44 -26.54 -13.18
C GLY A 194 9.84 -27.72 -13.93
N ASP A 195 10.64 -28.75 -14.16
CA ASP A 195 10.14 -30.05 -14.62
C ASP A 195 9.42 -30.77 -13.48
N ALA A 196 8.48 -31.65 -13.83
CA ALA A 196 7.82 -32.51 -12.85
C ALA A 196 8.84 -33.56 -12.38
N VAL A 197 9.14 -33.55 -11.07
CA VAL A 197 10.15 -34.43 -10.45
C VAL A 197 9.52 -35.59 -9.67
N GLY A 198 8.19 -35.70 -9.67
CA GLY A 198 7.45 -36.80 -9.04
C GLY A 198 5.99 -36.48 -8.74
N GLN A 199 5.36 -37.37 -7.98
CA GLN A 199 4.02 -37.22 -7.39
C GLN A 199 4.16 -37.42 -5.87
N ILE A 200 3.67 -36.49 -5.07
CA ILE A 200 3.58 -36.63 -3.61
C ILE A 200 2.19 -36.18 -3.16
N ALA A 201 1.65 -36.93 -2.20
CA ALA A 201 0.38 -36.68 -1.54
C ALA A 201 0.33 -35.30 -0.86
N THR A 202 -0.78 -34.59 -1.10
CA THR A 202 -1.42 -33.59 -0.23
C THR A 202 -0.48 -32.69 0.59
N GLY A 203 -0.31 -31.44 0.14
CA GLY A 203 0.13 -30.38 1.03
C GLY A 203 -0.84 -30.23 2.23
N PRO A 204 -0.43 -29.59 3.33
CA PRO A 204 -1.27 -29.42 4.51
C PRO A 204 -2.65 -28.83 4.15
N ALA A 205 -3.72 -29.41 4.69
CA ALA A 205 -5.09 -28.90 4.53
C ALA A 205 -5.36 -27.62 5.38
N ALA A 206 -4.45 -26.65 5.31
CA ALA A 206 -4.51 -25.41 6.08
C ALA A 206 -4.29 -24.21 5.15
N GLY A 207 -5.11 -23.17 5.33
CA GLY A 207 -5.05 -21.94 4.53
C GLY A 207 -6.18 -21.82 3.49
N PRO A 208 -5.95 -21.07 2.40
CA PRO A 208 -6.93 -20.90 1.32
C PRO A 208 -7.29 -22.21 0.63
N ALA A 209 -8.31 -22.19 -0.23
CA ALA A 209 -8.61 -23.32 -1.10
C ALA A 209 -7.42 -23.61 -2.04
N PRO A 210 -7.04 -24.88 -2.25
CA PRO A 210 -5.97 -25.22 -3.19
C PRO A 210 -6.38 -24.86 -4.62
N MET A 211 -5.39 -24.63 -5.49
CA MET A 211 -5.63 -24.35 -6.90
C MET A 211 -6.44 -25.49 -7.54
N LEU A 212 -7.51 -25.15 -8.26
CA LEU A 212 -8.30 -26.08 -9.05
C LEU A 212 -7.44 -26.62 -10.22
N THR A 213 -7.28 -27.95 -10.23
CA THR A 213 -6.52 -28.71 -11.23
C THR A 213 -7.37 -29.85 -11.77
N ASN A 214 -6.99 -30.41 -12.92
CA ASN A 214 -7.59 -31.65 -13.42
C ASN A 214 -7.09 -32.92 -12.69
N PHE A 215 -6.07 -32.78 -11.83
CA PHE A 215 -5.56 -33.88 -11.00
C PHE A 215 -6.36 -34.03 -9.70
N GLU A 216 -6.52 -35.27 -9.26
CA GLU A 216 -6.98 -35.59 -7.91
C GLU A 216 -6.00 -35.04 -6.85
N SER A 217 -6.48 -34.79 -5.64
CA SER A 217 -5.68 -34.10 -4.60
C SER A 217 -4.38 -34.84 -4.21
N GLY A 218 -4.30 -36.16 -4.42
CA GLY A 218 -3.12 -36.99 -4.17
C GLY A 218 -2.18 -37.17 -5.37
N GLU A 219 -2.59 -36.69 -6.56
CA GLU A 219 -1.91 -36.96 -7.84
C GLU A 219 -1.27 -35.70 -8.45
N ARG A 220 -1.28 -34.60 -7.69
CA ARG A 220 -0.74 -33.31 -8.14
C ARG A 220 0.75 -33.44 -8.50
N PRO A 221 1.17 -32.93 -9.67
CA PRO A 221 2.59 -32.89 -10.03
C PRO A 221 3.41 -32.11 -9.00
N VAL A 222 4.58 -32.65 -8.64
CA VAL A 222 5.60 -31.96 -7.85
C VAL A 222 6.60 -31.32 -8.80
N ILE A 223 6.83 -30.02 -8.67
CA ILE A 223 7.77 -29.28 -9.50
C ILE A 223 8.95 -28.76 -8.67
N ALA A 224 10.09 -28.60 -9.31
CA ALA A 224 11.22 -27.88 -8.73
C ALA A 224 10.87 -26.38 -8.57
N THR A 225 11.31 -25.79 -7.45
CA THR A 225 11.00 -24.41 -7.06
C THR A 225 12.23 -23.68 -6.52
N LEU A 226 12.20 -22.36 -6.64
CA LEU A 226 13.13 -21.42 -6.02
C LEU A 226 12.48 -20.66 -4.86
N LEU A 227 11.51 -21.27 -4.16
CA LEU A 227 10.93 -20.63 -3.00
C LEU A 227 12.01 -20.48 -1.92
N ASP A 228 12.25 -19.25 -1.48
CA ASP A 228 13.27 -18.92 -0.45
C ASP A 228 12.64 -18.68 0.93
N MET A 229 11.62 -19.49 1.22
CA MET A 229 10.89 -19.49 2.49
C MET A 229 10.84 -20.89 3.08
N ALA A 230 11.00 -21.00 4.39
CA ALA A 230 10.85 -22.27 5.08
C ALA A 230 9.36 -22.63 5.19
N ILE A 231 8.99 -23.84 4.79
CA ILE A 231 7.60 -24.33 4.82
C ILE A 231 7.44 -25.58 5.70
N LYS A 232 6.25 -25.77 6.26
CA LYS A 232 5.90 -26.96 7.04
C LYS A 232 5.27 -28.04 6.15
N GLY A 233 5.65 -29.30 6.41
CA GLY A 233 5.05 -30.45 5.72
C GLY A 233 5.47 -30.61 4.26
N GLY A 234 6.60 -30.04 3.85
CA GLY A 234 7.12 -30.12 2.49
C GLY A 234 8.57 -29.67 2.37
N ASP A 235 9.12 -29.78 1.16
CA ASP A 235 10.45 -29.28 0.78
C ASP A 235 10.25 -28.02 -0.09
N PRO A 236 10.75 -26.84 0.32
CA PRO A 236 10.55 -25.60 -0.45
C PRO A 236 11.22 -25.61 -1.82
N ARG A 237 12.06 -26.61 -2.13
CA ARG A 237 12.64 -26.83 -3.46
C ARG A 237 11.81 -27.75 -4.35
N ARG A 238 10.82 -28.45 -3.78
CA ARG A 238 9.97 -29.43 -4.45
C ARG A 238 8.56 -29.39 -3.88
N MET A 239 7.67 -28.66 -4.55
CA MET A 239 6.32 -28.41 -4.08
C MET A 239 5.27 -28.98 -5.04
N ALA A 240 4.22 -29.59 -4.48
CA ALA A 240 3.05 -30.01 -5.25
C ALA A 240 2.30 -28.78 -5.78
N VAL A 241 1.99 -28.79 -7.07
CA VAL A 241 1.33 -27.67 -7.76
C VAL A 241 -0.04 -27.36 -7.14
N GLY A 242 -0.22 -26.09 -6.77
CA GLY A 242 -1.48 -25.56 -6.27
C GLY A 242 -1.81 -25.91 -4.83
N ALA A 243 -0.95 -26.65 -4.14
CA ALA A 243 -1.12 -26.98 -2.72
C ALA A 243 -0.54 -25.88 -1.82
N TRP A 244 -1.24 -25.60 -0.72
CA TRP A 244 -0.81 -24.62 0.27
C TRP A 244 0.04 -25.27 1.37
N TYR A 245 1.14 -24.61 1.73
CA TYR A 245 2.05 -25.01 2.79
C TYR A 245 2.18 -23.86 3.80
N PRO A 246 1.96 -24.08 5.10
CA PRO A 246 2.19 -23.05 6.10
C PRO A 246 3.66 -22.62 6.11
N VAL A 247 3.91 -21.31 6.16
CA VAL A 247 5.25 -20.76 6.34
C VAL A 247 5.71 -20.99 7.78
N THR A 248 6.95 -21.45 7.93
CA THR A 248 7.54 -21.78 9.23
C THR A 248 7.76 -20.51 10.04
N GLY A 249 7.49 -20.55 11.35
CA GLY A 249 7.66 -19.39 12.22
C GLY A 249 6.63 -18.26 12.04
N VAL A 250 5.71 -18.37 11.08
CA VAL A 250 4.73 -17.31 10.79
C VAL A 250 3.29 -17.87 10.67
N PRO A 251 2.63 -18.17 11.80
CA PRO A 251 1.23 -18.58 11.81
C PRO A 251 0.32 -17.63 11.01
N GLY A 252 -0.56 -18.18 10.17
CA GLY A 252 -1.47 -17.41 9.31
C GLY A 252 -0.94 -17.08 7.91
N VAL A 253 0.33 -17.42 7.61
CA VAL A 253 0.94 -17.23 6.28
C VAL A 253 1.16 -18.57 5.61
N PHE A 254 0.80 -18.66 4.33
CA PHE A 254 0.85 -19.86 3.52
C PHE A 254 1.54 -19.59 2.19
N ALA A 255 2.32 -20.54 1.69
CA ALA A 255 2.97 -20.49 0.38
C ALA A 255 2.41 -21.59 -0.53
N SER A 256 2.26 -21.28 -1.82
CA SER A 256 1.92 -22.23 -2.86
C SER A 256 2.75 -21.94 -4.12
N THR A 257 2.92 -22.96 -4.95
CA THR A 257 3.53 -22.84 -6.28
C THR A 257 2.55 -23.24 -7.36
N PHE A 258 2.69 -22.72 -8.57
CA PHE A 258 1.85 -23.10 -9.70
C PHE A 258 2.60 -23.08 -11.03
N GLN A 259 2.00 -23.76 -12.01
CA GLN A 259 2.24 -23.52 -13.43
C GLN A 259 0.87 -23.39 -14.11
N PRO A 260 0.62 -22.35 -14.93
CA PRO A 260 -0.70 -22.14 -15.53
C PRO A 260 -1.22 -23.30 -16.39
N ARG A 261 -0.36 -24.14 -16.96
CA ARG A 261 -0.75 -25.36 -17.70
C ARG A 261 -1.54 -26.38 -16.88
N TYR A 262 -1.48 -26.30 -15.56
CA TYR A 262 -2.17 -27.23 -14.67
C TYR A 262 -3.49 -26.68 -14.12
N VAL A 263 -3.87 -25.45 -14.49
CA VAL A 263 -5.21 -24.93 -14.19
C VAL A 263 -6.27 -25.84 -14.80
N ALA A 264 -7.30 -26.17 -14.02
CA ALA A 264 -8.37 -27.06 -14.46
C ALA A 264 -9.06 -26.58 -15.75
N ASP A 265 -9.48 -27.52 -16.60
CA ASP A 265 -10.13 -27.22 -17.88
C ASP A 265 -11.44 -26.45 -17.66
N ALA A 266 -12.17 -26.81 -16.59
CA ALA A 266 -13.39 -26.12 -16.18
C ALA A 266 -13.16 -24.63 -15.83
N VAL A 267 -11.97 -24.27 -15.34
CA VAL A 267 -11.59 -22.86 -15.08
C VAL A 267 -11.17 -22.19 -16.39
N MET A 268 -10.36 -22.86 -17.21
CA MET A 268 -9.91 -22.33 -18.50
C MET A 268 -11.07 -22.03 -19.46
N GLN A 269 -12.08 -22.90 -19.46
CA GLN A 269 -13.30 -22.81 -20.28
C GLN A 269 -14.47 -22.14 -19.54
N GLY A 270 -14.24 -21.74 -18.27
CA GLY A 270 -15.24 -21.11 -17.42
C GLY A 270 -15.59 -19.68 -17.86
N PRO A 271 -16.53 -19.04 -17.14
CA PRO A 271 -17.07 -17.72 -17.50
C PRO A 271 -16.00 -16.63 -17.64
N GLY A 272 -16.35 -15.60 -18.40
CA GLY A 272 -15.51 -14.47 -18.79
C GLY A 272 -14.48 -14.80 -19.88
N THR A 273 -13.85 -13.75 -20.41
CA THR A 273 -13.00 -13.85 -21.62
C THR A 273 -11.53 -13.72 -21.26
N ALA A 274 -10.72 -14.73 -21.59
CA ALA A 274 -9.26 -14.71 -21.49
C ALA A 274 -8.61 -15.27 -22.77
N ASN A 275 -7.42 -14.81 -23.12
CA ASN A 275 -6.65 -15.38 -24.22
C ASN A 275 -6.12 -16.76 -23.85
N ARG A 276 -5.88 -17.60 -24.86
CA ARG A 276 -5.21 -18.90 -24.68
C ARG A 276 -3.79 -18.70 -24.18
N LEU A 277 -3.33 -19.61 -23.33
CA LEU A 277 -1.97 -19.63 -22.84
C LEU A 277 -1.01 -20.06 -23.94
N ASP A 278 0.10 -19.36 -24.10
CA ASP A 278 1.21 -19.83 -24.92
C ASP A 278 2.08 -20.88 -24.21
N GLY A 279 2.96 -21.56 -24.95
CA GLY A 279 3.80 -22.62 -24.40
C GLY A 279 4.83 -22.17 -23.35
N ILE A 280 5.11 -20.87 -23.25
CA ILE A 280 6.07 -20.30 -22.30
C ILE A 280 5.35 -19.97 -20.99
N GLU A 281 4.32 -19.13 -21.03
CA GLU A 281 3.57 -18.75 -19.82
C GLU A 281 2.83 -19.96 -19.21
N ALA A 282 2.41 -20.93 -20.03
CA ALA A 282 1.81 -22.16 -19.52
C ALA A 282 2.78 -22.97 -18.63
N ARG A 283 4.09 -22.92 -18.91
CA ARG A 283 5.12 -23.69 -18.18
C ARG A 283 5.84 -22.88 -17.10
N ALA A 284 5.60 -21.57 -17.04
CA ALA A 284 6.23 -20.68 -16.09
C ALA A 284 5.83 -21.04 -14.65
N THR A 285 6.83 -21.22 -13.80
CA THR A 285 6.64 -21.45 -12.37
C THR A 285 6.38 -20.11 -11.69
N GLY A 286 5.26 -19.99 -10.98
CA GLY A 286 4.95 -18.83 -10.14
C GLY A 286 4.64 -19.23 -8.70
N TYR A 287 4.54 -18.24 -7.83
CA TYR A 287 4.32 -18.44 -6.40
C TYR A 287 3.14 -17.61 -5.92
N MET A 288 2.41 -18.14 -4.94
CA MET A 288 1.34 -17.44 -4.23
C MET A 288 1.65 -17.42 -2.74
N ILE A 289 1.51 -16.28 -2.09
CA ILE A 289 1.59 -16.13 -0.64
C ILE A 289 0.23 -15.68 -0.12
N GLY A 290 -0.42 -16.52 0.68
CA GLY A 290 -1.71 -16.24 1.30
C GLY A 290 -1.57 -15.75 2.73
N PHE A 291 -2.23 -14.65 3.06
CA PHE A 291 -2.31 -14.06 4.39
C PHE A 291 -3.73 -14.20 4.93
N ASP A 292 -3.90 -14.86 6.07
CA ASP A 292 -5.18 -14.91 6.78
C ASP A 292 -5.52 -13.54 7.39
N MET A 293 -6.45 -12.82 6.78
CA MET A 293 -6.83 -11.47 7.20
C MET A 293 -7.62 -11.47 8.52
N GLY A 294 -8.02 -12.64 9.03
CA GLY A 294 -8.50 -12.79 10.41
C GLY A 294 -7.40 -12.57 11.44
N GLN A 295 -6.13 -12.75 11.07
CA GLN A 295 -4.97 -12.65 11.98
C GLN A 295 -4.11 -11.41 11.78
N PHE A 296 -4.30 -10.70 10.66
CA PHE A 296 -3.45 -9.57 10.28
C PHE A 296 -4.24 -8.31 9.96
N ASP A 297 -3.67 -7.18 10.36
CA ASP A 297 -3.95 -5.87 9.79
C ASP A 297 -3.00 -5.64 8.60
N ILE A 298 -3.40 -4.75 7.71
CA ILE A 298 -2.61 -4.32 6.56
C ILE A 298 -2.49 -2.80 6.59
N GLY A 299 -1.36 -2.28 6.17
CA GLY A 299 -1.18 -0.87 5.93
C GLY A 299 -0.48 -0.61 4.61
N TYR A 300 -0.48 0.66 4.21
CA TYR A 300 0.15 1.18 3.02
C TYR A 300 1.06 2.35 3.39
N ALA A 301 2.22 2.46 2.75
CA ALA A 301 3.14 3.59 2.90
C ALA A 301 3.65 4.04 1.53
N VAL A 302 3.52 5.33 1.23
CA VAL A 302 3.98 5.92 -0.02
C VAL A 302 5.49 6.11 0.02
N GLY A 303 6.16 5.77 -1.08
CA GLY A 303 7.60 5.94 -1.27
C GLY A 303 8.05 7.38 -1.15
N THR A 304 9.34 7.61 -0.93
CA THR A 304 9.89 8.98 -0.89
C THR A 304 9.63 9.74 -2.20
N ASP A 305 9.56 9.02 -3.31
CA ASP A 305 9.46 9.59 -4.66
C ASP A 305 8.29 9.00 -5.47
N HIS A 306 7.95 7.73 -5.24
CA HIS A 306 6.96 7.01 -6.03
C HIS A 306 5.83 6.38 -5.20
N PRO A 307 4.59 6.40 -5.71
CA PRO A 307 4.14 7.13 -6.88
C PRO A 307 4.18 8.65 -6.66
N SER A 308 4.70 9.39 -7.66
CA SER A 308 4.70 10.86 -7.60
C SER A 308 3.31 11.45 -7.86
N LEU A 309 3.14 12.75 -7.61
CA LEU A 309 1.84 13.43 -7.73
C LEU A 309 1.62 14.17 -9.05
N GLY A 310 2.68 14.38 -9.83
CA GLY A 310 2.60 15.08 -11.11
C GLY A 310 1.88 14.29 -12.21
N TRP A 311 1.79 14.90 -13.39
CA TRP A 311 1.23 14.26 -14.58
C TRP A 311 2.09 13.07 -15.03
N SER A 312 1.44 11.92 -15.28
CA SER A 312 1.99 10.89 -16.14
C SER A 312 2.18 11.44 -17.55
N PRO A 313 3.23 11.02 -18.29
CA PRO A 313 3.36 11.38 -19.69
C PRO A 313 2.35 10.66 -20.59
N ARG A 314 1.63 9.63 -20.10
CA ARG A 314 0.77 8.75 -20.92
C ARG A 314 -0.48 9.44 -21.49
N PRO A 315 -1.30 10.16 -20.70
CA PRO A 315 -2.50 10.80 -21.24
C PRO A 315 -2.14 11.94 -22.19
N SER A 316 -2.91 12.12 -23.25
CA SER A 316 -2.68 13.21 -24.20
C SER A 316 -2.78 14.58 -23.53
N TRP A 317 -2.18 15.62 -24.12
CA TRP A 317 -2.23 16.99 -23.59
C TRP A 317 -3.66 17.54 -23.48
N ASN A 318 -4.57 17.08 -24.34
CA ASN A 318 -6.00 17.44 -24.30
C ASN A 318 -6.71 16.98 -23.02
N ALA A 319 -6.24 15.89 -22.40
CA ALA A 319 -6.76 15.39 -21.14
C ALA A 319 -6.21 16.16 -19.92
N ARG A 320 -5.32 17.14 -20.13
CA ARG A 320 -4.64 17.91 -19.09
C ARG A 320 -5.12 19.37 -19.12
N PRO A 321 -6.05 19.77 -18.24
CA PRO A 321 -6.49 21.16 -18.21
C PRO A 321 -5.32 22.12 -17.97
N LYS A 322 -5.34 23.23 -18.70
CA LYS A 322 -4.25 24.21 -18.70
C LYS A 322 -4.00 24.76 -17.29
N GLY A 323 -2.74 24.81 -16.88
CA GLY A 323 -2.33 25.40 -15.60
C GLY A 323 -2.44 24.48 -14.38
N LEU A 324 -2.90 23.22 -14.54
CA LEU A 324 -2.86 22.24 -13.46
C LEU A 324 -1.44 21.65 -13.32
N PRO A 325 -0.84 21.70 -12.12
CA PRO A 325 0.49 21.14 -11.90
C PRO A 325 0.52 19.60 -11.96
N GLY A 326 -0.60 18.94 -11.66
CA GLY A 326 -0.81 17.48 -11.76
C GLY A 326 -2.29 17.15 -11.94
N PRO A 327 -2.66 15.86 -12.09
CA PRO A 327 -4.04 15.44 -12.37
C PRO A 327 -5.05 15.91 -11.32
N ASP A 328 -4.62 15.97 -10.06
CA ASP A 328 -5.47 16.35 -8.93
C ASP A 328 -5.33 17.84 -8.55
N GLY A 329 -4.53 18.61 -9.29
CA GLY A 329 -4.22 20.01 -8.98
C GLY A 329 -2.97 20.21 -8.12
N VAL A 330 -2.27 19.14 -7.75
CA VAL A 330 -0.99 19.15 -7.03
C VAL A 330 0.07 18.36 -7.80
N SER A 331 1.35 18.69 -7.68
CA SER A 331 2.47 17.90 -8.23
C SER A 331 3.50 17.48 -7.20
N ARG A 332 3.36 17.95 -5.96
CA ARG A 332 4.23 17.65 -4.82
C ARG A 332 3.41 17.53 -3.54
N PRO A 333 3.83 16.70 -2.58
CA PRO A 333 3.09 16.47 -1.35
C PRO A 333 3.32 17.60 -0.32
N ASP A 334 4.16 18.59 -0.62
CA ASP A 334 4.57 19.61 0.34
C ASP A 334 3.36 20.27 1.05
N PRO A 335 3.43 20.44 2.39
CA PRO A 335 4.58 20.18 3.28
C PRO A 335 4.64 18.75 3.85
N LEU A 336 3.85 17.80 3.34
CA LEU A 336 3.89 16.40 3.79
C LEU A 336 5.15 15.69 3.33
N VAL A 337 5.59 14.73 4.14
CA VAL A 337 6.80 13.95 3.96
C VAL A 337 6.45 12.48 3.84
N MET A 338 6.70 11.91 2.67
CA MET A 338 6.56 10.48 2.38
C MET A 338 7.90 9.77 2.65
N LEU A 339 7.86 8.54 3.16
CA LEU A 339 9.06 7.87 3.66
C LEU A 339 9.30 6.49 3.04
N GLY A 340 8.31 5.86 2.40
CA GLY A 340 8.45 4.50 1.84
C GLY A 340 8.92 3.49 2.88
N MET A 341 8.41 3.61 4.10
CA MET A 341 8.94 2.90 5.26
C MET A 341 7.87 2.73 6.34
N VAL A 342 7.84 1.54 6.94
CA VAL A 342 7.00 1.25 8.08
C VAL A 342 7.46 2.06 9.29
N ASN A 343 6.51 2.60 10.05
CA ASN A 343 6.79 3.34 11.26
C ASN A 343 7.54 2.44 12.29
N PRO A 344 8.62 2.92 12.93
CA PRO A 344 9.41 2.15 13.90
C PRO A 344 8.60 1.48 15.03
N GLU A 345 7.50 2.12 15.48
CA GLU A 345 6.64 1.61 16.56
C GLU A 345 5.93 0.30 16.19
N ILE A 346 5.63 0.11 14.90
CA ILE A 346 4.95 -1.09 14.36
C ILE A 346 5.88 -1.95 13.50
N ALA A 347 7.08 -1.48 13.18
CA ALA A 347 8.09 -2.23 12.42
C ALA A 347 8.46 -3.55 13.12
N ASN A 348 8.50 -3.56 14.45
CA ASN A 348 8.68 -4.77 15.25
C ASN A 348 7.46 -5.71 15.28
N LYS A 349 6.29 -5.27 14.79
CA LYS A 349 5.08 -6.08 14.64
C LYS A 349 4.84 -6.50 13.19
N ALA A 350 5.64 -5.97 12.26
CA ALA A 350 5.56 -6.32 10.85
C ALA A 350 5.82 -7.82 10.65
N VAL A 351 4.97 -8.44 9.86
CA VAL A 351 4.99 -9.86 9.49
C VAL A 351 5.42 -10.02 8.03
N ALA A 352 5.04 -9.08 7.18
CA ALA A 352 5.46 -9.08 5.79
C ALA A 352 5.46 -7.66 5.22
N THR A 353 6.25 -7.46 4.17
CA THR A 353 6.13 -6.31 3.26
C THR A 353 6.17 -6.79 1.82
N PHE A 354 5.49 -6.07 0.94
CA PHE A 354 5.60 -6.27 -0.50
C PHE A 354 5.36 -4.96 -1.25
N THR A 355 5.99 -4.82 -2.42
CA THR A 355 5.85 -3.63 -3.26
C THR A 355 4.40 -3.46 -3.68
N ALA A 356 3.90 -2.23 -3.63
CA ALA A 356 2.51 -1.93 -3.93
C ALA A 356 2.25 -1.75 -5.43
N GLY A 357 2.29 -0.53 -5.94
CA GLY A 357 1.74 -0.23 -7.26
C GLY A 357 2.69 0.48 -8.21
N PHE A 358 2.17 0.77 -9.39
CA PHE A 358 2.95 1.44 -10.44
C PHE A 358 3.37 2.84 -10.01
N LYS A 359 4.60 3.23 -10.36
CA LYS A 359 4.98 4.65 -10.33
C LYS A 359 4.13 5.48 -11.30
N ARG A 360 3.97 6.77 -10.97
CA ARG A 360 3.06 7.71 -11.65
C ARG A 360 3.22 7.75 -13.17
N GLN A 361 4.46 7.65 -13.67
CA GLN A 361 4.75 7.62 -15.10
C GLN A 361 4.05 6.47 -15.86
N HIS A 362 3.68 5.40 -15.16
CA HIS A 362 2.96 4.25 -15.72
C HIS A 362 1.54 4.13 -15.19
N GLY A 363 1.22 4.80 -14.08
CA GLY A 363 -0.09 4.78 -13.44
C GLY A 363 -1.11 5.74 -14.06
N ALA A 364 -1.25 5.72 -15.39
CA ALA A 364 -2.31 6.40 -16.15
C ALA A 364 -2.47 5.77 -17.53
N PHE A 365 -3.61 5.97 -18.19
CA PHE A 365 -3.92 5.32 -19.46
C PHE A 365 -3.30 6.07 -20.64
N LYS A 366 -2.63 5.32 -21.52
CA LYS A 366 -2.11 5.83 -22.80
C LYS A 366 -3.10 5.65 -23.95
N TYR A 367 -3.89 4.59 -23.90
CA TYR A 367 -4.80 4.17 -24.97
C TYR A 367 -6.17 3.80 -24.41
N GLY A 368 -7.17 3.72 -25.30
CA GLY A 368 -8.55 3.42 -24.94
C GLY A 368 -9.32 4.66 -24.44
N ASP A 369 -10.58 4.43 -24.10
CA ASP A 369 -11.52 5.41 -23.54
C ASP A 369 -10.98 6.10 -22.28
N MET A 370 -10.42 5.33 -21.33
CA MET A 370 -9.90 5.86 -20.06
C MET A 370 -8.71 6.82 -20.21
N ALA A 371 -8.08 6.91 -21.39
CA ALA A 371 -6.99 7.88 -21.63
C ALA A 371 -7.49 9.33 -21.85
N GLY A 372 -8.77 9.52 -22.18
CA GLY A 372 -9.31 10.81 -22.62
C GLY A 372 -10.10 11.60 -21.57
N PHE A 373 -10.58 10.97 -20.50
CA PHE A 373 -11.38 11.59 -19.45
C PHE A 373 -10.83 11.29 -18.06
N ASN A 374 -11.37 11.93 -17.01
CA ASN A 374 -10.86 11.84 -15.64
C ASN A 374 -9.33 12.01 -15.59
N TYR A 375 -8.82 12.95 -16.37
CA TYR A 375 -7.40 13.27 -16.46
C TYR A 375 -6.52 12.07 -16.86
N GLY A 376 -7.06 11.10 -17.60
CA GLY A 376 -6.36 9.89 -18.02
C GLY A 376 -6.35 8.77 -16.97
N HIS A 377 -7.25 8.82 -15.98
CA HIS A 377 -7.39 7.86 -14.88
C HIS A 377 -6.05 7.56 -14.21
N HIS A 378 -5.46 8.62 -13.68
CA HIS A 378 -4.28 8.51 -12.85
C HIS A 378 -4.59 7.65 -11.63
N TYR A 379 -3.76 6.64 -11.35
CA TYR A 379 -4.02 5.71 -10.26
C TYR A 379 -3.95 6.46 -8.93
N GLY A 380 -5.08 6.46 -8.20
CA GLY A 380 -5.22 7.15 -6.93
C GLY A 380 -4.59 6.41 -5.77
N PHE A 381 -4.32 7.15 -4.69
CA PHE A 381 -3.83 6.58 -3.45
C PHE A 381 -4.05 7.50 -2.24
N VAL A 382 -4.31 6.85 -1.10
CA VAL A 382 -4.59 7.44 0.21
C VAL A 382 -3.69 6.74 1.22
N GLU A 383 -2.94 7.49 2.02
CA GLU A 383 -2.12 6.97 3.12
C GLU A 383 -2.60 7.60 4.43
N LYS A 384 -2.85 6.77 5.45
CA LYS A 384 -3.27 7.25 6.78
C LYS A 384 -4.50 8.17 6.74
N GLY A 385 -5.43 7.88 5.83
CA GLY A 385 -6.64 8.67 5.58
C GLY A 385 -6.43 10.00 4.86
N VAL A 386 -5.19 10.31 4.46
CA VAL A 386 -4.82 11.53 3.73
C VAL A 386 -4.81 11.24 2.23
N VAL A 387 -5.64 11.97 1.48
CA VAL A 387 -5.76 11.80 0.03
C VAL A 387 -4.60 12.49 -0.65
N LEU A 388 -3.69 11.69 -1.21
CA LEU A 388 -2.52 12.20 -1.94
C LEU A 388 -2.83 12.28 -3.44
N SER A 389 -3.57 11.31 -3.96
CA SER A 389 -4.12 11.32 -5.31
C SER A 389 -5.53 10.74 -5.32
N LYS A 390 -6.45 11.37 -6.04
CA LYS A 390 -7.87 11.00 -6.00
C LYS A 390 -8.11 9.60 -6.54
N LEU A 391 -9.06 8.90 -5.92
CA LEU A 391 -9.54 7.60 -6.40
C LEU A 391 -10.51 7.81 -7.56
N TRP A 392 -10.28 7.13 -8.68
CA TRP A 392 -11.12 7.24 -9.87
C TRP A 392 -11.96 6.00 -10.11
N PRO A 393 -13.23 6.16 -10.54
CA PRO A 393 -14.07 5.02 -10.90
C PRO A 393 -13.47 4.16 -12.02
N GLY A 394 -13.82 2.87 -12.01
CA GLY A 394 -13.37 1.88 -12.98
C GLY A 394 -11.96 1.33 -12.74
N LEU A 395 -11.30 1.74 -11.65
CA LEU A 395 -9.97 1.23 -11.28
C LEU A 395 -10.04 0.28 -10.09
N SER A 396 -9.27 -0.81 -10.19
CA SER A 396 -9.07 -1.75 -9.10
C SER A 396 -8.42 -1.08 -7.91
N THR A 397 -9.04 -1.22 -6.74
CA THR A 397 -8.62 -0.55 -5.51
C THR A 397 -8.53 -1.55 -4.37
N LEU A 398 -7.37 -1.63 -3.71
CA LEU A 398 -7.21 -2.28 -2.40
C LEU A 398 -7.27 -1.20 -1.33
N PHE A 399 -8.16 -1.37 -0.35
CA PHE A 399 -8.35 -0.38 0.71
C PHE A 399 -8.73 -1.02 2.04
N GLU A 400 -8.45 -0.31 3.12
CA GLU A 400 -8.84 -0.64 4.48
C GLU A 400 -9.69 0.51 5.06
N LEU A 401 -10.74 0.18 5.79
CA LEU A 401 -11.59 1.13 6.49
C LEU A 401 -11.18 1.27 7.97
N THR A 402 -11.69 2.29 8.64
CA THR A 402 -11.38 2.59 10.05
C THR A 402 -11.84 1.51 11.03
N ASP A 403 -12.77 0.65 10.62
CA ASP A 403 -13.21 -0.55 11.35
C ASP A 403 -12.28 -1.76 11.17
N GLY A 404 -11.19 -1.62 10.40
CA GLY A 404 -10.23 -2.69 10.12
C GLY A 404 -10.67 -3.66 9.02
N SER A 405 -11.80 -3.41 8.36
CA SER A 405 -12.23 -4.23 7.23
C SER A 405 -11.41 -3.92 5.97
N VAL A 406 -10.98 -4.98 5.29
CA VAL A 406 -10.13 -4.93 4.09
C VAL A 406 -10.94 -5.37 2.88
N HIS A 407 -10.84 -4.58 1.81
CA HIS A 407 -11.65 -4.73 0.61
C HIS A 407 -10.79 -4.57 -0.64
N MET A 408 -11.17 -5.29 -1.69
CA MET A 408 -10.62 -5.13 -3.03
C MET A 408 -11.77 -5.15 -4.02
N ASN A 409 -11.98 -4.08 -4.78
CA ASN A 409 -13.04 -3.98 -5.77
C ASN A 409 -12.69 -2.96 -6.87
N THR A 410 -13.53 -2.89 -7.91
CA THR A 410 -13.51 -1.81 -8.89
C THR A 410 -14.16 -0.59 -8.25
N TRP A 411 -13.42 0.51 -8.09
CA TRP A 411 -13.94 1.73 -7.48
C TRP A 411 -15.10 2.29 -8.29
N THR A 412 -16.13 2.77 -7.60
CA THR A 412 -17.29 3.44 -8.18
C THR A 412 -17.42 4.86 -7.65
N ALA A 413 -18.21 5.70 -8.31
CA ALA A 413 -18.49 7.04 -7.79
C ALA A 413 -19.25 7.03 -6.44
N ALA A 414 -20.01 5.96 -6.15
CA ALA A 414 -20.71 5.81 -4.89
C ALA A 414 -19.74 5.53 -3.72
N ASP A 415 -18.61 4.88 -4.00
CA ASP A 415 -17.59 4.56 -3.00
C ASP A 415 -16.91 5.81 -2.43
N ASP A 416 -17.02 6.98 -3.08
CA ASP A 416 -16.53 8.26 -2.53
C ASP A 416 -17.17 8.61 -1.17
N ALA A 417 -18.34 8.04 -0.85
CA ALA A 417 -18.95 8.15 0.47
C ALA A 417 -18.12 7.48 1.58
N LEU A 418 -17.22 6.55 1.22
CA LEU A 418 -16.32 5.86 2.14
C LEU A 418 -15.06 6.67 2.47
N LEU A 419 -14.71 7.71 1.70
CA LEU A 419 -13.47 8.48 1.89
C LEU A 419 -13.20 8.92 3.35
N PRO A 420 -14.18 9.37 4.17
CA PRO A 420 -13.94 9.72 5.57
C PRO A 420 -13.53 8.54 6.46
N GLN A 421 -13.78 7.31 6.01
CA GLN A 421 -13.54 6.07 6.74
C GLN A 421 -12.32 5.31 6.20
N ILE A 422 -11.69 5.75 5.10
CA ILE A 422 -10.53 5.08 4.53
C ILE A 422 -9.31 5.31 5.41
N ARG A 423 -8.66 4.22 5.86
CA ARG A 423 -7.31 4.26 6.46
C ARG A 423 -6.24 4.32 5.39
N PHE A 424 -6.38 3.51 4.35
CA PHE A 424 -5.59 3.64 3.12
C PHE A 424 -6.36 3.11 1.93
N ALA A 425 -5.99 3.56 0.74
CA ALA A 425 -6.47 3.02 -0.52
C ALA A 425 -5.37 3.12 -1.56
N ARG A 426 -5.28 2.14 -2.47
CA ARG A 426 -4.33 2.17 -3.57
C ARG A 426 -4.95 1.55 -4.82
N GLN A 427 -5.01 2.33 -5.89
CA GLN A 427 -5.54 1.85 -7.17
C GLN A 427 -4.43 1.30 -8.06
N ASN A 428 -4.66 0.25 -8.84
CA ASN A 428 -3.74 -0.17 -9.90
C ASN A 428 -4.50 -0.69 -11.13
N GLY A 429 -4.73 0.20 -12.09
CA GLY A 429 -5.30 -0.16 -13.38
C GLY A 429 -6.69 -0.77 -13.30
N VAL A 430 -7.07 -1.49 -14.35
CA VAL A 430 -8.34 -2.22 -14.43
C VAL A 430 -8.21 -3.60 -13.77
N PRO A 431 -9.34 -4.21 -13.35
CA PRO A 431 -9.35 -5.56 -12.78
C PRO A 431 -8.70 -6.63 -13.64
N ILE A 432 -7.97 -7.52 -12.96
CA ILE A 432 -7.60 -8.84 -13.49
C ILE A 432 -8.80 -9.78 -13.35
N LEU A 433 -9.44 -9.78 -12.17
CA LEU A 433 -10.74 -10.41 -11.93
C LEU A 433 -11.70 -9.40 -11.32
N GLU A 434 -12.96 -9.47 -11.73
CA GLU A 434 -14.09 -8.82 -11.06
C GLU A 434 -14.96 -9.87 -10.38
N THR A 435 -15.57 -9.49 -9.26
CA THR A 435 -16.57 -10.33 -8.60
C THR A 435 -17.86 -10.28 -9.40
N ASP A 436 -18.29 -11.42 -9.91
CA ASP A 436 -19.61 -11.57 -10.51
C ASP A 436 -20.68 -11.34 -9.43
N PRO A 437 -21.56 -10.33 -9.56
CA PRO A 437 -22.57 -10.04 -8.55
C PRO A 437 -23.62 -11.14 -8.40
N GLU A 438 -23.82 -12.00 -9.41
CA GLU A 438 -24.82 -13.07 -9.35
C GLU A 438 -24.29 -14.30 -8.61
N THR A 439 -23.05 -14.71 -8.90
CA THR A 439 -22.48 -15.95 -8.37
C THR A 439 -21.48 -15.72 -7.22
N GLY A 440 -20.97 -14.50 -7.05
CA GLY A 440 -19.87 -14.19 -6.15
C GLY A 440 -18.51 -14.72 -6.60
N MET A 441 -18.42 -15.32 -7.80
CA MET A 441 -17.17 -15.85 -8.34
C MET A 441 -16.34 -14.75 -9.02
N GLY A 442 -15.01 -14.87 -8.97
CA GLY A 442 -14.14 -14.03 -9.78
C GLY A 442 -14.23 -14.40 -11.25
N ILE A 443 -14.49 -13.44 -12.12
CA ILE A 443 -14.47 -13.57 -13.59
C ILE A 443 -13.41 -12.65 -14.20
N PRO A 444 -12.74 -13.01 -15.31
CA PRO A 444 -11.79 -12.14 -15.99
C PRO A 444 -12.40 -10.77 -16.30
N GLY A 445 -11.70 -9.71 -15.92
CA GLY A 445 -12.12 -8.34 -16.23
C GLY A 445 -12.27 -8.13 -17.74
N ASP A 446 -13.19 -7.24 -18.13
CA ASP A 446 -13.59 -6.98 -19.52
C ASP A 446 -12.45 -6.53 -20.48
N ARG A 447 -11.34 -6.10 -19.90
CA ARG A 447 -10.13 -5.59 -20.57
C ARG A 447 -8.95 -6.53 -20.49
N VAL A 448 -9.04 -7.68 -19.83
CA VAL A 448 -7.94 -8.67 -19.68
C VAL A 448 -7.32 -9.06 -21.03
N THR A 449 -8.12 -9.14 -22.09
CA THR A 449 -7.66 -9.49 -23.45
C THR A 449 -7.28 -8.27 -24.30
N LYS A 450 -7.43 -7.05 -23.79
CA LYS A 450 -7.27 -5.79 -24.53
C LYS A 450 -6.02 -5.04 -24.09
N TRP A 451 -4.91 -5.23 -24.80
CA TRP A 451 -3.60 -4.64 -24.43
C TRP A 451 -3.63 -3.14 -24.10
N GLY A 452 -4.06 -2.31 -25.04
CA GLY A 452 -4.13 -0.85 -24.86
C GLY A 452 -5.18 -0.42 -23.84
N PRO A 453 -6.47 -0.75 -24.03
CA PRO A 453 -7.55 -0.37 -23.11
C PRO A 453 -7.43 -0.93 -21.69
N GLY A 454 -6.72 -2.03 -21.48
CA GLY A 454 -6.40 -2.55 -20.14
C GLY A 454 -5.17 -1.91 -19.50
N ASN A 455 -4.52 -0.98 -20.22
CA ASN A 455 -3.26 -0.35 -19.82
C ASN A 455 -2.18 -1.35 -19.41
N TRP A 456 -2.20 -2.55 -20.03
CA TRP A 456 -1.32 -3.64 -19.67
C TRP A 456 0.11 -3.32 -20.10
N SER A 457 0.95 -2.94 -19.14
CA SER A 457 2.36 -2.71 -19.43
C SER A 457 3.03 -4.03 -19.85
N GLY A 458 3.94 -3.94 -20.81
CA GLY A 458 4.81 -5.04 -21.20
C GLY A 458 6.15 -4.97 -20.50
N SER A 459 7.03 -5.93 -20.82
CA SER A 459 8.44 -5.91 -20.45
C SER A 459 9.11 -4.63 -20.94
N ALA A 460 10.38 -4.49 -20.55
CA ALA A 460 11.34 -3.66 -21.23
C ALA A 460 11.08 -3.55 -22.75
N LYS A 461 11.13 -4.68 -23.46
CA LYS A 461 11.00 -4.74 -24.92
C LYS A 461 9.58 -4.52 -25.45
N ALA A 462 8.66 -4.10 -24.57
CA ALA A 462 7.22 -3.99 -24.83
C ALA A 462 6.54 -5.33 -25.14
N GLU A 463 7.13 -6.44 -24.71
CA GLU A 463 6.51 -7.75 -24.79
C GLU A 463 5.44 -7.88 -23.71
N LEU A 464 4.23 -8.31 -24.06
CA LEU A 464 3.14 -8.41 -23.09
C LEU A 464 3.46 -9.42 -21.97
N ARG A 465 4.17 -10.49 -22.32
CA ARG A 465 4.65 -11.49 -21.38
C ARG A 465 5.88 -10.95 -20.65
N THR A 466 5.82 -10.94 -19.32
CA THR A 466 6.86 -10.37 -18.46
C THR A 466 6.69 -10.84 -17.02
N LEU A 467 7.68 -10.60 -16.17
CA LEU A 467 7.59 -10.75 -14.72
C LEU A 467 6.47 -9.85 -14.18
N ARG A 468 5.49 -10.40 -13.45
CA ARG A 468 4.36 -9.65 -12.87
C ARG A 468 4.13 -9.99 -11.41
N ALA A 469 3.66 -9.01 -10.65
CA ALA A 469 3.00 -9.24 -9.38
C ALA A 469 1.51 -8.91 -9.47
N GLY A 470 0.71 -9.54 -8.63
CA GLY A 470 -0.71 -9.25 -8.46
C GLY A 470 -1.15 -9.52 -7.03
N ALA A 471 -2.32 -9.03 -6.66
CA ALA A 471 -2.98 -9.39 -5.42
C ALA A 471 -4.43 -9.81 -5.71
N CYS A 472 -4.94 -10.76 -4.93
CA CYS A 472 -6.33 -11.18 -5.02
C CYS A 472 -6.93 -11.35 -3.62
N MET A 473 -8.26 -11.30 -3.56
CA MET A 473 -9.03 -11.69 -2.37
C MET A 473 -9.64 -13.06 -2.60
N ALA A 474 -9.56 -13.92 -1.59
CA ALA A 474 -10.19 -15.24 -1.58
C ALA A 474 -10.88 -15.49 -0.23
N ARG A 475 -11.81 -16.45 -0.21
CA ARG A 475 -12.52 -16.86 1.01
C ARG A 475 -12.37 -18.35 1.23
N ALA A 476 -11.98 -18.74 2.43
CA ALA A 476 -11.96 -20.14 2.82
C ALA A 476 -12.11 -20.24 4.35
N GLN A 477 -12.71 -21.31 4.84
CA GLN A 477 -12.80 -21.63 6.26
C GLN A 477 -13.37 -20.48 7.14
N GLY A 478 -14.30 -19.70 6.59
CA GLY A 478 -14.93 -18.57 7.30
C GLY A 478 -14.06 -17.30 7.43
N THR A 479 -12.85 -17.27 6.86
CA THR A 479 -11.98 -16.09 6.82
C THR A 479 -11.73 -15.60 5.40
N ARG A 480 -11.21 -14.38 5.29
CA ARG A 480 -10.72 -13.79 4.04
C ARG A 480 -9.22 -13.95 3.97
N TYR A 481 -8.71 -14.24 2.78
CA TYR A 481 -7.29 -14.27 2.48
C TYR A 481 -6.95 -13.16 1.51
N LEU A 482 -5.91 -12.40 1.82
CA LEU A 482 -5.20 -11.61 0.82
C LEU A 482 -4.11 -12.50 0.24
N ILE A 483 -4.11 -12.70 -1.07
CA ILE A 483 -3.12 -13.54 -1.74
C ILE A 483 -2.25 -12.64 -2.63
N TYR A 484 -0.95 -12.62 -2.37
CA TYR A 484 0.05 -12.05 -3.26
C TYR A 484 0.48 -13.10 -4.28
N GLY A 485 0.47 -12.75 -5.57
CA GLY A 485 0.91 -13.62 -6.66
C GLY A 485 2.14 -13.07 -7.37
N TYR A 486 3.18 -13.90 -7.46
CA TYR A 486 4.38 -13.67 -8.26
C TYR A 486 4.36 -14.57 -9.49
N PHE A 487 4.43 -13.96 -10.67
CA PHE A 487 4.43 -14.64 -11.95
C PHE A 487 5.78 -14.38 -12.62
N SER A 488 6.67 -15.37 -12.60
CA SER A 488 8.00 -15.29 -13.24
C SER A 488 7.93 -14.82 -14.69
N THR A 489 6.88 -15.25 -15.40
CA THR A 489 6.42 -14.61 -16.62
C THR A 489 4.94 -14.90 -16.89
N ALA A 490 4.16 -13.88 -17.22
CA ALA A 490 2.74 -14.05 -17.54
C ALA A 490 2.17 -12.93 -18.40
N THR A 491 1.11 -13.24 -19.16
CA THR A 491 0.14 -12.27 -19.65
C THR A 491 -0.97 -12.01 -18.60
N PRO A 492 -1.76 -10.93 -18.73
CA PRO A 492 -2.93 -10.72 -17.89
C PRO A 492 -3.95 -11.88 -17.95
N SER A 493 -4.06 -12.57 -19.09
CA SER A 493 -4.96 -13.73 -19.25
C SER A 493 -4.49 -14.93 -18.41
N ALA A 494 -3.19 -15.21 -18.38
CA ALA A 494 -2.63 -16.22 -17.49
C ALA A 494 -2.84 -15.89 -16.01
N MET A 495 -2.64 -14.62 -15.64
CA MET A 495 -2.92 -14.16 -14.26
C MET A 495 -4.39 -14.37 -13.88
N ALA A 496 -5.33 -13.95 -14.75
CA ALA A 496 -6.76 -14.08 -14.50
C ALA A 496 -7.16 -15.54 -14.26
N ARG A 497 -6.82 -16.45 -15.19
CA ARG A 497 -7.17 -17.87 -15.04
C ARG A 497 -6.49 -18.54 -13.85
N THR A 498 -5.25 -18.15 -13.54
CA THR A 498 -4.56 -18.67 -12.35
C THR A 498 -5.24 -18.20 -11.06
N PHE A 499 -5.55 -16.92 -10.92
CA PHE A 499 -6.26 -16.42 -9.75
C PHE A 499 -7.66 -17.02 -9.60
N GLN A 500 -8.39 -17.23 -10.70
CA GLN A 500 -9.67 -17.96 -10.65
C GLN A 500 -9.48 -19.38 -10.14
N ALA A 501 -8.42 -20.07 -10.58
CA ALA A 501 -8.12 -21.42 -10.12
C ALA A 501 -7.82 -21.47 -8.61
N TYR A 502 -7.25 -20.41 -8.04
CA TYR A 502 -7.05 -20.26 -6.59
C TYR A 502 -8.31 -19.81 -5.82
N GLY A 503 -9.46 -19.70 -6.50
CA GLY A 503 -10.72 -19.32 -5.86
C GLY A 503 -10.81 -17.85 -5.47
N CYS A 504 -10.05 -16.98 -6.14
CA CYS A 504 -10.14 -15.55 -5.89
C CYS A 504 -11.49 -14.99 -6.40
N ASP A 505 -12.14 -14.13 -5.60
CA ASP A 505 -13.37 -13.43 -5.97
C ASP A 505 -13.09 -12.08 -6.66
N TYR A 506 -11.92 -11.48 -6.42
CA TYR A 506 -11.44 -10.27 -7.09
C TYR A 506 -9.91 -10.30 -7.18
N ALA A 507 -9.33 -9.72 -8.24
CA ALA A 507 -7.88 -9.63 -8.39
C ALA A 507 -7.45 -8.36 -9.12
N MET A 508 -6.31 -7.81 -8.70
CA MET A 508 -5.69 -6.63 -9.30
C MET A 508 -4.21 -6.84 -9.58
N LEU A 509 -3.69 -6.06 -10.51
CA LEU A 509 -2.28 -6.04 -10.85
C LEU A 509 -1.49 -5.18 -9.83
N LEU A 510 -0.25 -5.56 -9.54
CA LEU A 510 0.71 -4.76 -8.78
C LEU A 510 1.86 -4.30 -9.69
N ASP A 511 2.89 -3.66 -9.15
CA ASP A 511 4.07 -3.30 -9.95
C ASP A 511 4.78 -4.55 -10.52
N MET A 512 5.64 -4.38 -11.53
CA MET A 512 6.10 -5.50 -12.37
C MET A 512 7.50 -5.28 -12.96
N ASN A 513 7.95 -6.22 -13.78
CA ASN A 513 9.17 -6.16 -14.62
C ASN A 513 10.53 -6.25 -13.90
N ALA A 514 10.59 -6.18 -12.57
CA ALA A 514 11.85 -6.32 -11.84
C ALA A 514 11.62 -6.95 -10.45
N LEU A 515 12.65 -7.57 -9.86
CA LEU A 515 12.54 -8.19 -8.53
C LEU A 515 12.27 -7.15 -7.45
N GLU A 516 12.82 -5.95 -7.59
CA GLU A 516 12.53 -4.82 -6.69
C GLU A 516 11.08 -4.30 -6.83
N HIS A 517 10.43 -4.50 -7.97
CA HIS A 517 9.04 -4.07 -8.19
C HIS A 517 8.04 -5.17 -7.82
N THR A 518 8.50 -6.41 -7.74
CA THR A 518 7.73 -7.60 -7.35
C THR A 518 8.20 -8.18 -6.02
N TYR A 519 8.86 -7.35 -5.21
CA TYR A 519 9.47 -7.75 -3.94
C TYR A 519 8.40 -8.20 -2.96
N LEU A 520 8.67 -9.30 -2.26
CA LEU A 520 7.95 -9.72 -1.06
C LEU A 520 8.93 -10.36 -0.09
N ALA A 521 8.82 -9.96 1.18
CA ALA A 521 9.50 -10.61 2.29
C ALA A 521 8.54 -10.86 3.46
N VAL A 522 8.81 -11.94 4.18
CA VAL A 522 8.14 -12.34 5.41
C VAL A 522 9.17 -12.33 6.54
N TYR A 523 8.75 -11.87 7.72
CA TYR A 523 9.62 -11.71 8.89
C TYR A 523 9.31 -12.81 9.92
N ALA A 524 10.01 -13.94 9.78
CA ALA A 524 9.87 -15.07 10.68
C ALA A 524 10.60 -14.79 12.00
N ARG A 525 9.90 -14.97 13.12
CA ARG A 525 10.49 -14.84 14.46
C ARG A 525 10.85 -16.22 14.99
N GLN A 526 12.15 -16.47 15.20
CA GLN A 526 12.66 -17.72 15.75
C GLN A 526 13.72 -17.43 16.79
N GLY A 527 13.57 -17.98 18.01
CA GLY A 527 14.57 -17.84 19.07
C GLY A 527 14.87 -16.39 19.49
N GLY A 528 13.91 -15.47 19.35
CA GLY A 528 14.10 -14.05 19.63
C GLY A 528 14.78 -13.25 18.52
N GLN A 529 15.18 -13.89 17.41
CA GLN A 529 15.72 -13.25 16.22
C GLN A 529 14.65 -13.11 15.13
N VAL A 530 14.77 -12.06 14.31
CA VAL A 530 13.94 -11.86 13.12
C VAL A 530 14.75 -12.34 11.92
N HIS A 531 14.23 -13.35 11.24
CA HIS A 531 14.73 -13.84 9.97
C HIS A 531 13.92 -13.21 8.84
N VAL A 532 14.62 -12.67 7.84
CA VAL A 532 14.00 -12.16 6.62
C VAL A 532 13.96 -13.31 5.62
N GLU A 533 12.76 -13.78 5.31
CA GLU A 533 12.52 -14.81 4.29
C GLU A 533 11.96 -14.15 3.04
N HIS A 534 12.62 -14.34 1.91
CA HIS A 534 12.22 -13.74 0.63
C HIS A 534 11.41 -14.73 -0.20
N LEU A 535 10.59 -14.23 -1.13
CA LEU A 535 9.84 -15.13 -2.01
C LEU A 535 10.76 -15.95 -2.93
N VAL A 536 11.79 -15.30 -3.49
CA VAL A 536 12.82 -15.93 -4.31
C VAL A 536 14.20 -15.35 -3.94
N PRO A 537 15.30 -16.11 -4.12
CA PRO A 537 16.61 -15.72 -3.58
C PRO A 537 17.13 -14.38 -4.11
N GLY A 538 16.80 -14.03 -5.35
CA GLY A 538 17.24 -12.78 -5.97
C GLY A 538 16.75 -11.52 -5.23
N MET A 539 15.65 -11.61 -4.47
CA MET A 539 15.12 -10.47 -3.71
C MET A 539 16.01 -10.09 -2.52
N ALA A 540 16.77 -11.04 -1.96
CA ALA A 540 17.71 -10.77 -0.87
C ALA A 540 18.86 -9.83 -1.28
N LEU A 541 19.13 -9.72 -2.59
CA LEU A 541 20.17 -8.84 -3.15
C LEU A 541 19.79 -7.36 -3.08
N ILE A 542 18.51 -7.05 -2.85
CA ILE A 542 17.98 -5.69 -2.76
C ILE A 542 18.17 -5.13 -1.35
N GLU A 543 18.40 -6.00 -0.37
CA GLU A 543 18.59 -5.62 1.02
C GLU A 543 19.87 -4.82 1.25
N LYS A 544 19.81 -3.87 2.18
CA LYS A 544 21.03 -3.21 2.67
C LYS A 544 21.68 -4.08 3.74
N LYS A 545 23.00 -3.97 3.86
CA LYS A 545 23.77 -4.63 4.92
C LYS A 545 24.53 -3.58 5.72
N MET A 546 24.52 -3.72 7.03
CA MET A 546 25.40 -2.98 7.92
C MET A 546 26.85 -3.47 7.76
N ARG A 547 27.81 -2.72 8.30
CA ARG A 547 29.24 -3.06 8.23
C ARG A 547 29.57 -4.42 8.86
N ASP A 548 28.79 -4.84 9.85
CA ASP A 548 28.92 -6.14 10.53
C ASP A 548 28.23 -7.29 9.77
N GLY A 549 27.64 -7.02 8.61
CA GLY A 549 26.93 -8.00 7.78
C GLY A 549 25.45 -8.16 8.12
N THR A 550 24.94 -7.48 9.16
CA THR A 550 23.53 -7.54 9.53
C THR A 550 22.64 -6.98 8.41
N ILE A 551 21.60 -7.72 8.05
CA ILE A 551 20.62 -7.30 7.05
C ILE A 551 19.73 -6.20 7.63
N LEU A 552 19.59 -5.11 6.88
CA LEU A 552 18.57 -4.10 7.09
C LEU A 552 17.45 -4.38 6.10
N PRO A 553 16.29 -4.90 6.54
CA PRO A 553 15.22 -5.28 5.63
C PRO A 553 14.64 -4.05 4.93
N ARG A 554 14.39 -4.14 3.63
CA ARG A 554 13.77 -3.10 2.82
C ARG A 554 12.41 -2.73 3.39
N PHE A 555 12.08 -1.45 3.35
CA PHE A 555 10.88 -0.83 3.92
C PHE A 555 10.77 -0.88 5.46
N ILE A 556 11.62 -1.63 6.17
CA ILE A 556 11.63 -1.73 7.65
C ILE A 556 12.85 -1.04 8.24
N GLY A 557 14.03 -1.29 7.70
CA GLY A 557 15.31 -0.77 8.20
C GLY A 557 15.77 0.52 7.53
N PHE A 558 15.20 0.86 6.36
CA PHE A 558 15.47 2.13 5.67
C PHE A 558 14.31 2.56 4.78
N ALA A 559 14.27 3.87 4.47
CA ALA A 559 13.33 4.48 3.54
C ALA A 559 13.59 4.10 2.09
N ASP A 560 12.52 3.86 1.34
CA ASP A 560 12.56 3.44 -0.05
C ASP A 560 11.87 4.43 -0.98
N ASN A 561 12.32 4.49 -2.23
CA ASN A 561 11.69 5.33 -3.24
C ASN A 561 10.29 4.82 -3.64
N ARG A 562 9.98 3.53 -3.42
CA ARG A 562 8.71 2.90 -3.77
C ARG A 562 7.73 2.83 -2.62
N ASP A 563 6.45 2.75 -3.01
CA ASP A 563 5.36 2.45 -2.09
C ASP A 563 5.24 0.95 -1.80
N LEU A 564 4.73 0.63 -0.62
CA LEU A 564 4.58 -0.74 -0.15
C LEU A 564 3.26 -0.97 0.56
N PHE A 565 2.87 -2.23 0.61
CA PHE A 565 1.98 -2.75 1.65
C PHE A 565 2.78 -3.47 2.72
N TYR A 566 2.31 -3.39 3.96
CA TYR A 566 2.86 -4.12 5.09
C TYR A 566 1.74 -4.80 5.87
N LEU A 567 2.02 -5.98 6.43
CA LEU A 567 1.09 -6.67 7.32
C LEU A 567 1.65 -6.68 8.75
N THR A 568 0.77 -6.48 9.73
CA THR A 568 1.07 -6.61 11.16
C THR A 568 0.11 -7.59 11.80
N ARG A 569 0.53 -8.28 12.88
CA ARG A 569 -0.42 -9.10 13.65
C ARG A 569 -1.48 -8.22 14.32
N LYS A 570 -2.74 -8.66 14.25
CA LYS A 570 -3.82 -8.14 15.10
C LYS A 570 -3.50 -8.46 16.55
N GLU A 571 -3.74 -7.48 17.43
CA GLU A 571 -3.68 -7.73 18.87
C GLU A 571 -4.93 -8.52 19.30
N PRO A 572 -4.80 -9.54 20.19
CA PRO A 572 -5.92 -10.34 20.66
C PRO A 572 -7.04 -9.56 21.35
#